data_AF-Q4T580-F1
#
_entry.id   AF-Q4T580-F1
#
_cell.length_a   1.000
_cell.length_b   1.000
_cell.length_c   1.000
_cell.angle_alpha   90.00
_cell.angle_beta   90.00
_cell.angle_gamma   90.00
#
_symmetry.space_group_name_H-M   'P 1'
#
loop_
_entity.id
_entity.type
_entity.pdbx_description
1 polymer ?
#
loop_
_entity_poly.entity_id
_entity_poly.type
_entity_poly.pdbx_seq_one_letter_code
_entity_poly.pdbx_strand_id
1 'polypeptide(L)'
;LALLESEAVQRIFLNKLINAALLWHQNLPTTLPAPSTFLRCSVHAIKNTRRKMEDKHVALAEFNQLFGIQDELQRAYYAVFDGHGGADAAIYAATHLHVTLSKQETLQNDAATALKNAFKHTDDMFKAKAKRERLRSGTTGVAVLIHGQELTVAWLGDSQAVLVRKGQVVTLMDPHKPDRQ
;
A
#
# COMPACT_ATOMS: atom_id res chain seq x y z
N LEU A 1 19.02 21.05 16.42
CA LEU A 1 18.04 21.12 15.32
C LEU A 1 18.73 21.79 14.14
N ALA A 2 19.18 21.03 13.15
CA ALA A 2 19.64 21.64 11.91
C ALA A 2 18.41 22.21 11.21
N LEU A 3 18.26 23.53 11.21
CA LEU A 3 17.37 24.18 10.25
C LEU A 3 17.95 23.85 8.87
N LEU A 4 17.28 22.97 8.13
CA LEU A 4 17.51 22.89 6.70
C LEU A 4 17.25 24.29 6.14
N GLU A 5 18.25 24.93 5.54
CA GLU A 5 18.07 26.19 4.84
C GLU A 5 17.06 25.97 3.71
N SER A 6 15.82 26.40 3.95
CA SER A 6 14.67 26.14 3.07
C SER A 6 14.96 26.57 1.63
N GLU A 7 15.71 27.65 1.44
CA GLU A 7 16.07 28.18 0.13
C GLU A 7 17.04 27.26 -0.62
N ALA A 8 18.08 26.75 0.05
CA ALA A 8 19.02 25.82 -0.56
C ALA A 8 18.33 24.50 -0.97
N VAL A 9 17.45 23.98 -0.11
CA VAL A 9 16.67 22.77 -0.40
C VAL A 9 15.70 23.01 -1.58
N GLN A 10 15.01 24.16 -1.58
CA GLN A 10 14.11 24.54 -2.66
C GLN A 10 14.86 24.67 -3.99
N ARG A 11 16.04 25.30 -3.99
CA ARG A 11 16.87 25.45 -5.20
C ARG A 11 17.35 24.11 -5.73
N ILE A 12 17.78 23.20 -4.85
CA ILE A 12 18.16 21.82 -5.24
C ILE A 12 16.98 21.10 -5.86
N PHE A 13 15.80 21.20 -5.23
CA PHE A 13 14.57 20.57 -5.75
C PHE A 13 14.21 21.12 -7.13
N LEU A 14 14.14 22.44 -7.30
CA LEU A 14 13.79 23.08 -8.57
C LEU A 14 14.81 22.75 -9.66
N ASN A 15 16.10 22.76 -9.36
CA ASN A 15 17.14 22.38 -10.32
C ASN A 15 17.02 20.92 -10.75
N LYS A 16 16.73 20.00 -9.82
CA LYS A 16 16.48 18.59 -10.15
C LYS A 16 15.24 18.42 -11.02
N LEU A 17 14.17 19.16 -10.71
CA LEU A 17 12.93 19.13 -11.49
C LEU A 17 13.16 19.65 -12.92
N ILE A 18 13.87 20.77 -13.06
CA ILE A 18 14.25 21.32 -14.37
C ILE A 18 15.09 20.31 -15.15
N ASN A 19 16.11 19.70 -14.52
CA ASN A 19 16.94 18.70 -15.18
C ASN A 19 16.12 17.49 -15.65
N ALA A 20 15.18 17.00 -14.84
CA ALA A 20 14.27 15.92 -15.24
C ALA A 20 13.39 16.33 -16.43
N ALA A 21 12.83 17.54 -16.40
CA ALA A 21 12.02 18.07 -17.49
C ALA A 21 12.82 18.23 -18.80
N LEU A 22 14.07 18.72 -18.71
CA LEU A 22 14.98 18.83 -19.86
C LEU A 22 15.33 17.46 -20.45
N LEU A 23 15.61 16.47 -19.58
CA LEU A 23 15.84 15.09 -20.01
C LEU A 23 14.64 14.52 -20.75
N TRP A 24 13.42 14.73 -20.23
CA TRP A 24 12.19 14.25 -20.87
C TRP A 24 11.85 14.99 -22.17
N HIS A 25 12.21 16.26 -22.27
CA HIS A 25 12.05 17.03 -23.49
C HIS A 25 12.96 16.52 -24.62
N GLN A 26 14.19 16.12 -24.27
CA GLN A 26 15.14 15.56 -25.23
C GLN A 26 14.81 14.11 -25.60
N ASN A 27 14.43 13.31 -24.61
CA ASN A 27 14.10 11.90 -24.76
C ASN A 27 12.89 11.58 -23.90
N LEU A 28 11.72 11.45 -24.53
CA LEU A 28 10.53 11.03 -23.80
C LEU A 28 10.81 9.66 -23.17
N PRO A 29 10.55 9.45 -21.87
CA PRO A 29 10.69 8.13 -21.27
C PRO A 29 9.88 7.13 -22.09
N THR A 30 10.50 6.01 -22.45
CA THR A 30 9.77 4.92 -23.09
C THR A 30 8.65 4.52 -22.15
N THR A 31 7.41 4.63 -22.63
CA THR A 31 6.26 4.17 -21.87
C THR A 31 6.47 2.69 -21.55
N LEU A 32 6.38 2.34 -20.27
CA LEU A 32 6.37 0.93 -19.90
C LEU A 32 5.28 0.22 -20.72
N PRO A 33 5.55 -0.99 -21.21
CA PRO A 33 4.57 -1.72 -22.00
C PRO A 33 3.24 -1.77 -21.24
N ALA A 34 2.14 -1.55 -21.96
CA ALA A 34 0.82 -1.60 -21.39
C ALA A 34 0.63 -2.95 -20.67
N PRO A 35 0.01 -2.97 -19.47
CA PRO A 35 -0.19 -4.22 -18.75
C PRO A 35 -0.94 -5.21 -19.65
N SER A 36 -0.48 -6.46 -19.68
CA SER A 36 -1.09 -7.53 -20.47
C SER A 36 -2.54 -7.83 -20.05
N THR A 37 -2.90 -7.43 -18.82
CA THR A 37 -4.22 -7.65 -18.23
C THR A 37 -4.70 -6.37 -17.55
N PHE A 38 -5.89 -5.90 -17.92
CA PHE A 38 -6.50 -4.73 -17.30
C PHE A 38 -7.45 -5.16 -16.18
N LEU A 39 -7.07 -4.90 -14.93
CA LEU A 39 -7.91 -5.17 -13.76
C LEU A 39 -8.82 -3.98 -13.50
N ARG A 40 -10.12 -4.15 -13.77
CA ARG A 40 -11.12 -3.14 -13.41
C ARG A 40 -11.25 -3.08 -11.89
N CYS A 41 -11.11 -1.88 -11.35
CA CYS A 41 -11.29 -1.60 -9.94
C CYS A 41 -12.39 -0.55 -9.74
N SER A 42 -13.19 -0.72 -8.71
CA SER A 42 -14.11 0.31 -8.19
C SER A 42 -13.89 0.39 -6.69
N VAL A 43 -13.84 1.61 -6.17
CA VAL A 43 -13.69 1.84 -4.73
C VAL A 43 -14.72 2.87 -4.30
N HIS A 44 -15.31 2.61 -3.14
CA HIS A 44 -16.27 3.50 -2.51
C HIS A 44 -16.06 3.51 -1.00
N ALA A 45 -16.10 4.70 -0.40
CA ALA A 45 -15.91 4.88 1.03
C ALA A 45 -16.80 6.03 1.52
N ILE A 46 -17.54 5.81 2.61
CA ILE A 46 -18.44 6.81 3.19
C ILE A 46 -18.25 6.82 4.71
N LYS A 47 -18.14 8.02 5.29
CA LYS A 47 -18.05 8.23 6.76
C LYS A 47 -19.31 7.75 7.51
N ASN A 48 -20.47 7.78 6.85
CA ASN A 48 -21.77 7.56 7.48
C ASN A 48 -21.95 8.47 8.72
N THR A 49 -22.47 7.92 9.82
CA THR A 49 -22.78 8.63 11.06
C THR A 49 -21.58 8.87 11.98
N ARG A 50 -20.38 8.39 11.59
CA ARG A 50 -19.18 8.55 12.42
C ARG A 50 -18.71 10.00 12.45
N ARG A 51 -18.08 10.40 13.56
CA ARG A 51 -17.54 11.76 13.74
C ARG A 51 -16.41 12.06 12.75
N LYS A 52 -15.53 11.09 12.51
CA LYS A 52 -14.36 11.17 11.63
C LYS A 52 -14.35 9.99 10.65
N MET A 53 -13.73 10.20 9.48
CA MET A 53 -13.48 9.14 8.49
C MET A 53 -12.10 8.54 8.74
N GLU A 54 -12.07 7.44 9.48
CA GLU A 54 -10.82 6.79 9.90
C GLU A 54 -10.34 5.78 8.86
N ASP A 55 -11.24 5.17 8.08
CA ASP A 55 -10.91 4.17 7.06
C ASP A 55 -10.05 4.74 5.93
N LYS A 56 -9.13 3.93 5.43
CA LYS A 56 -8.30 4.20 4.25
C LYS A 56 -8.28 2.97 3.34
N HIS A 57 -7.98 3.19 2.07
CA HIS A 57 -7.84 2.12 1.09
C HIS A 57 -6.73 2.46 0.09
N VAL A 58 -6.24 1.43 -0.59
CA VAL A 58 -5.24 1.53 -1.66
C VAL A 58 -5.69 0.62 -2.80
N ALA A 59 -5.60 1.12 -4.04
CA ALA A 59 -5.88 0.36 -5.24
C ALA A 59 -4.82 0.67 -6.30
N LEU A 60 -3.95 -0.29 -6.57
CA LEU A 60 -2.79 -0.15 -7.46
C LEU A 60 -2.82 -1.29 -8.47
N ALA A 61 -3.48 -1.09 -9.60
CA ALA A 61 -3.52 -2.08 -10.67
C ALA A 61 -2.15 -2.23 -11.36
N GLU A 62 -1.38 -1.15 -11.44
CA GLU A 62 -0.07 -1.04 -12.06
C GLU A 62 1.07 -1.04 -11.02
N PHE A 63 1.03 -1.99 -10.07
CA PHE A 63 1.96 -2.02 -8.94
C PHE A 63 3.43 -2.06 -9.39
N ASN A 64 3.76 -2.92 -10.36
CA ASN A 64 5.12 -3.04 -10.87
C ASN A 64 5.63 -1.72 -11.46
N GLN A 65 4.80 -1.06 -12.29
CA GLN A 65 5.15 0.20 -12.97
C GLN A 65 5.42 1.32 -11.95
N LEU A 66 4.58 1.41 -10.92
CA LEU A 66 4.74 2.42 -9.86
C LEU A 66 6.07 2.27 -9.11
N PHE A 67 6.57 1.05 -8.96
CA PHE A 67 7.77 0.74 -8.19
C PHE A 67 8.99 0.38 -9.04
N GLY A 68 8.90 0.49 -10.37
CA GLY A 68 9.99 0.16 -11.29
C GLY A 68 10.42 -1.31 -11.25
N ILE A 69 9.50 -2.23 -10.91
CA ILE A 69 9.77 -3.67 -10.91
C ILE A 69 9.70 -4.18 -12.35
N GLN A 70 10.82 -4.72 -12.85
CA GLN A 70 10.99 -5.07 -14.27
C GLN A 70 10.88 -6.58 -14.57
N ASP A 71 10.36 -7.38 -13.65
CA ASP A 71 10.11 -8.81 -13.92
C ASP A 71 8.85 -9.03 -14.78
N GLU A 72 8.73 -10.24 -15.35
CA GLU A 72 7.62 -10.61 -16.22
C GLU A 72 6.29 -10.74 -15.47
N LEU A 73 6.34 -10.85 -14.14
CA LEU A 73 5.17 -11.12 -13.31
C LEU A 73 4.45 -9.82 -12.98
N GLN A 74 3.39 -9.52 -13.74
CA GLN A 74 2.53 -8.38 -13.44
C GLN A 74 1.85 -8.56 -12.08
N ARG A 75 1.87 -7.49 -11.27
CA ARG A 75 1.23 -7.46 -9.96
C ARG A 75 0.26 -6.31 -9.82
N ALA A 76 -0.79 -6.55 -9.06
CA ALA A 76 -1.71 -5.52 -8.58
C ALA A 76 -1.90 -5.67 -7.07
N TYR A 77 -2.00 -4.54 -6.38
CA TYR A 77 -2.11 -4.47 -4.93
C TYR A 77 -3.36 -3.70 -4.53
N TYR A 78 -4.14 -4.29 -3.62
CA TYR A 78 -5.33 -3.67 -3.05
C TYR A 78 -5.30 -3.81 -1.54
N ALA A 79 -5.73 -2.79 -0.81
CA ALA A 79 -5.82 -2.89 0.65
C ALA A 79 -6.92 -2.00 1.23
N VAL A 80 -7.44 -2.41 2.38
CA VAL A 80 -8.36 -1.65 3.22
C VAL A 80 -7.83 -1.63 4.65
N PHE A 81 -7.95 -0.48 5.30
CA PHE A 81 -7.49 -0.22 6.65
C PHE A 81 -8.63 0.48 7.40
N ASP A 82 -9.21 -0.18 8.41
CA ASP A 82 -10.20 0.40 9.31
C ASP A 82 -9.45 0.99 10.51
N GLY A 83 -9.51 2.32 10.66
CA GLY A 83 -8.79 3.03 11.71
C GLY A 83 -9.61 3.11 13.00
N HIS A 84 -8.95 3.01 14.15
CA HIS A 84 -9.58 3.18 15.45
C HIS A 84 -8.71 4.00 16.41
N GLY A 85 -9.35 4.81 17.24
CA GLY A 85 -8.63 5.70 18.17
C GLY A 85 -7.89 6.85 17.46
N GLY A 86 -8.29 7.18 16.22
CA GLY A 86 -7.64 8.13 15.34
C GLY A 86 -7.32 7.52 13.97
N ALA A 87 -7.11 8.37 12.96
CA ALA A 87 -6.84 7.93 11.59
C ALA A 87 -5.34 7.72 11.30
N ASP A 88 -4.43 8.09 12.20
CA ASP A 88 -2.99 8.14 11.88
C ASP A 88 -2.42 6.79 11.49
N ALA A 89 -2.81 5.71 12.18
CA ALA A 89 -2.37 4.35 11.85
C ALA A 89 -2.85 3.90 10.46
N ALA A 90 -4.14 4.12 10.16
CA ALA A 90 -4.72 3.79 8.85
C ALA A 90 -4.08 4.60 7.72
N ILE A 91 -3.85 5.90 7.95
CA ILE A 91 -3.11 6.76 7.01
C ILE A 91 -1.71 6.22 6.80
N TYR A 92 -1.00 5.90 7.88
CA TYR A 92 0.37 5.41 7.81
C TYR A 92 0.47 4.10 7.03
N ALA A 93 -0.41 3.14 7.32
CA ALA A 93 -0.45 1.86 6.62
C ALA A 93 -0.78 2.04 5.13
N ALA A 94 -1.77 2.87 4.79
CA ALA A 94 -2.12 3.18 3.41
C ALA A 94 -0.98 3.86 2.64
N THR A 95 -0.17 4.69 3.30
CA THR A 95 0.98 5.35 2.68
C THR A 95 2.20 4.45 2.54
N HIS A 96 2.46 3.53 3.48
CA HIS A 96 3.77 2.86 3.56
C HIS A 96 3.73 1.36 3.23
N LEU A 97 2.65 0.64 3.50
CA LEU A 97 2.66 -0.84 3.43
C LEU A 97 3.03 -1.36 2.04
N HIS A 98 2.42 -0.80 1.00
CA HIS A 98 2.66 -1.16 -0.39
C HIS A 98 4.09 -0.79 -0.86
N VAL A 99 4.65 0.31 -0.34
CA VAL A 99 6.04 0.74 -0.58
C VAL A 99 7.04 -0.18 0.14
N THR A 100 6.72 -0.62 1.35
CA THR A 100 7.55 -1.58 2.08
C THR A 100 7.51 -2.96 1.40
N LEU A 101 6.35 -3.37 0.90
CA LEU A 101 6.16 -4.60 0.13
C LEU A 101 7.00 -4.60 -1.15
N SER A 102 7.01 -3.50 -1.90
CA SER A 102 7.76 -3.40 -3.16
C SER A 102 9.27 -3.55 -2.99
N LYS A 103 9.77 -3.40 -1.76
CA LYS A 103 11.19 -3.51 -1.39
C LYS A 103 11.56 -4.87 -0.79
N GLN A 104 10.60 -5.78 -0.63
CA GLN A 104 10.88 -7.11 -0.11
C GLN A 104 11.57 -7.97 -1.17
N GLU A 105 12.75 -8.49 -0.86
CA GLU A 105 13.50 -9.38 -1.75
C GLU A 105 12.71 -10.65 -2.10
N THR A 106 11.87 -11.12 -1.18
CA THR A 106 11.05 -12.32 -1.39
C THR A 106 9.82 -12.08 -2.25
N LEU A 107 9.49 -10.83 -2.65
CA LEU A 107 8.27 -10.52 -3.39
C LEU A 107 8.10 -11.33 -4.69
N GLN A 108 9.21 -11.70 -5.33
CA GLN A 108 9.20 -12.46 -6.58
C GLN A 108 8.87 -13.93 -6.39
N ASN A 109 9.35 -14.54 -5.31
CA ASN A 109 9.35 -16.00 -5.13
C ASN A 109 8.44 -16.47 -3.99
N ASP A 110 8.14 -15.60 -3.03
CA ASP A 110 7.33 -15.89 -1.85
C ASP A 110 6.58 -14.62 -1.41
N ALA A 111 5.45 -14.39 -2.08
CA ALA A 111 4.57 -13.25 -1.82
C ALA A 111 4.00 -13.27 -0.39
N ALA A 112 3.79 -14.46 0.19
CA ALA A 112 3.25 -14.60 1.55
C ALA A 112 4.27 -14.09 2.58
N THR A 113 5.53 -14.53 2.48
CA THR A 113 6.61 -14.04 3.33
C THR A 113 6.87 -12.56 3.09
N ALA A 114 6.81 -12.10 1.83
CA ALA A 114 6.96 -10.68 1.49
C ALA A 114 5.90 -9.81 2.19
N LEU A 115 4.61 -10.19 2.09
CA LEU A 115 3.53 -9.49 2.77
C LEU A 115 3.71 -9.52 4.29
N LYS A 116 4.01 -10.68 4.88
CA LYS A 116 4.23 -10.80 6.32
C LYS A 116 5.33 -9.86 6.82
N ASN A 117 6.46 -9.83 6.11
CA ASN A 117 7.59 -8.96 6.45
C ASN A 117 7.25 -7.48 6.23
N ALA A 118 6.49 -7.16 5.18
CA ALA A 118 6.05 -5.80 4.92
C ALA A 118 5.12 -5.29 6.02
N PHE A 119 4.12 -6.07 6.44
CA PHE A 119 3.24 -5.73 7.57
C PHE A 119 4.04 -5.49 8.85
N LYS A 120 4.95 -6.41 9.20
CA LYS A 120 5.79 -6.27 10.39
C LYS A 120 6.65 -5.02 10.34
N HIS A 121 7.32 -4.78 9.22
CA HIS A 121 8.21 -3.63 9.09
C HIS A 121 7.44 -2.30 9.10
N THR A 122 6.29 -2.22 8.43
CA THR A 122 5.41 -1.04 8.50
C THR A 122 4.89 -0.79 9.91
N ASP A 123 4.52 -1.83 10.66
CA ASP A 123 4.11 -1.71 12.06
C ASP A 123 5.25 -1.20 12.96
N ASP A 124 6.46 -1.74 12.82
CA ASP A 124 7.62 -1.28 13.58
C ASP A 124 7.96 0.20 13.28
N MET A 125 7.86 0.62 12.01
CA MET A 125 8.00 2.02 11.62
C MET A 125 6.92 2.91 12.24
N PHE A 126 5.65 2.45 12.24
CA PHE A 126 4.56 3.20 12.86
C PHE A 126 4.71 3.28 14.38
N LYS A 127 5.13 2.21 15.06
CA LYS A 127 5.40 2.22 16.51
C LYS A 127 6.46 3.24 16.89
N ALA A 128 7.53 3.36 16.10
CA ALA A 128 8.54 4.39 16.30
C ALA A 128 7.95 5.82 16.14
N LYS A 129 7.14 6.05 15.10
CA LYS A 129 6.42 7.31 14.90
C LYS A 129 5.45 7.61 16.05
N ALA A 130 4.61 6.65 16.41
CA ALA A 130 3.60 6.75 17.45
C ALA A 130 4.21 7.05 18.81
N LYS A 131 5.34 6.41 19.17
CA LYS A 131 6.09 6.73 20.39
C LYS A 131 6.58 8.18 20.41
N ARG A 132 7.16 8.65 19.30
CA ARG A 132 7.68 10.02 19.18
C ARG A 132 6.57 11.07 19.26
N GLU A 133 5.43 10.78 18.65
CA GLU A 133 4.32 11.73 18.49
C GLU A 133 3.17 11.49 19.48
N ARG A 134 3.34 10.55 20.41
CA ARG A 134 2.35 10.15 21.43
C ARG A 134 0.99 9.74 20.84
N LEU A 135 1.01 9.09 19.67
CA LEU A 135 -0.18 8.57 19.00
C LEU A 135 -0.64 7.29 19.68
N ARG A 136 -1.96 7.06 19.70
CA ARG A 136 -2.60 5.86 20.25
C ARG A 136 -3.58 5.19 19.29
N SER A 137 -3.65 5.68 18.06
CA SER A 137 -4.48 5.08 17.03
C SER A 137 -3.91 3.73 16.61
N GLY A 138 -4.81 2.84 16.20
CA GLY A 138 -4.50 1.59 15.56
C GLY A 138 -5.34 1.44 14.30
N THR A 139 -5.08 0.37 13.55
CA THR A 139 -5.87 0.06 12.37
C THR A 139 -5.89 -1.44 12.13
N THR A 140 -6.98 -1.94 11.56
CA THR A 140 -6.96 -3.23 10.86
C THR A 140 -6.12 -3.09 9.59
N GLY A 141 -5.80 -4.20 8.95
CA GLY A 141 -5.32 -4.19 7.58
C GLY A 141 -5.69 -5.48 6.90
N VAL A 142 -6.28 -5.39 5.72
CA VAL A 142 -6.38 -6.51 4.78
C VAL A 142 -5.78 -6.07 3.46
N ALA A 143 -4.83 -6.84 2.95
CA ALA A 143 -4.13 -6.58 1.70
C ALA A 143 -4.20 -7.79 0.79
N VAL A 144 -4.41 -7.54 -0.50
CA VAL A 144 -4.49 -8.53 -1.56
C VAL A 144 -3.44 -8.18 -2.61
N LEU A 145 -2.56 -9.14 -2.91
CA LEU A 145 -1.61 -9.09 -4.01
C LEU A 145 -2.06 -10.10 -5.07
N ILE A 146 -2.44 -9.60 -6.25
CA ILE A 146 -2.67 -10.44 -7.43
C ILE A 146 -1.36 -10.45 -8.22
N HIS A 147 -0.80 -11.63 -8.51
CA HIS A 147 0.46 -11.78 -9.24
C HIS A 147 0.37 -12.97 -10.21
N GLY A 148 0.40 -12.68 -11.51
CA GLY A 148 0.11 -13.70 -12.53
C GLY A 148 -1.29 -14.29 -12.36
N GLN A 149 -1.38 -15.60 -12.09
CA GLN A 149 -2.65 -16.31 -11.84
C GLN A 149 -2.93 -16.56 -10.35
N GLU A 150 -2.05 -16.08 -9.47
CA GLU A 150 -2.13 -16.28 -8.04
C GLU A 150 -2.65 -15.04 -7.32
N LEU A 151 -3.33 -15.27 -6.20
CA LEU A 151 -3.84 -14.23 -5.32
C LEU A 151 -3.38 -14.57 -3.90
N THR A 152 -2.62 -13.66 -3.30
CA THR A 152 -2.14 -13.77 -1.93
C THR A 152 -2.83 -12.74 -1.05
N VAL A 153 -3.38 -13.17 0.09
CA VAL A 153 -4.03 -12.29 1.08
C VAL A 153 -3.22 -12.28 2.37
N ALA A 154 -3.03 -11.10 2.95
CA ALA A 154 -2.51 -10.93 4.31
C ALA A 154 -3.43 -10.00 5.10
N TRP A 155 -3.69 -10.33 6.36
CA TRP A 155 -4.58 -9.52 7.20
C TRP A 155 -4.19 -9.49 8.67
N LEU A 156 -4.61 -8.42 9.34
CA LEU A 156 -4.60 -8.21 10.79
C LEU A 156 -5.91 -7.51 11.18
N GLY A 157 -6.70 -8.16 12.03
CA GLY A 157 -7.98 -7.62 12.51
C GLY A 157 -9.18 -8.27 11.83
N ASP A 158 -10.27 -7.53 11.75
CA ASP A 158 -11.60 -8.02 11.37
C ASP A 158 -12.10 -7.48 10.02
N SER A 159 -11.34 -6.62 9.33
CA SER A 159 -11.60 -6.31 7.92
C SER A 159 -11.39 -7.53 7.04
N GLN A 160 -12.20 -7.67 5.99
CA GLN A 160 -12.29 -8.92 5.21
C GLN A 160 -12.03 -8.71 3.72
N ALA A 161 -11.44 -9.73 3.09
CA ALA A 161 -11.39 -9.91 1.65
C ALA A 161 -12.19 -11.16 1.27
N VAL A 162 -12.95 -11.06 0.18
CA VAL A 162 -13.79 -12.14 -0.34
C VAL A 162 -13.54 -12.29 -1.83
N LEU A 163 -13.39 -13.53 -2.31
CA LEU A 163 -13.36 -13.84 -3.73
C LEU A 163 -14.70 -14.42 -4.15
N VAL A 164 -15.26 -13.93 -5.26
CA VAL A 164 -16.45 -14.51 -5.87
C VAL A 164 -16.07 -15.13 -7.21
N ARG A 165 -16.32 -16.44 -7.36
CA ARG A 165 -16.02 -17.18 -8.59
C ARG A 165 -17.27 -17.89 -9.08
N LYS A 166 -17.71 -17.58 -10.31
CA LYS A 166 -18.93 -18.14 -10.92
C LYS A 166 -20.17 -17.98 -10.01
N GLY A 167 -20.31 -16.83 -9.37
CA GLY A 167 -21.42 -16.52 -8.46
C GLY A 167 -21.32 -17.15 -7.06
N GLN A 168 -20.26 -17.91 -6.76
CA GLN A 168 -20.04 -18.52 -5.45
C GLN A 168 -18.97 -17.78 -4.66
N VAL A 169 -19.23 -17.60 -3.37
CA VAL A 169 -18.27 -17.02 -2.41
C VAL A 169 -17.20 -18.05 -2.07
N VAL A 170 -15.94 -17.65 -2.19
CA VAL A 170 -14.76 -18.40 -1.79
C VAL A 170 -14.15 -17.72 -0.57
N THR A 171 -14.09 -18.44 0.54
CA THR A 171 -13.48 -17.97 1.78
C THR A 171 -11.96 -17.85 1.60
N LEU A 172 -11.42 -16.63 1.79
CA LEU A 172 -9.99 -16.36 1.65
C LEU A 172 -9.24 -16.28 2.99
N MET A 173 -9.97 -15.97 4.05
CA MET A 173 -9.39 -15.61 5.35
C MET A 173 -10.40 -15.86 6.47
N ASP A 174 -9.87 -16.06 7.68
CA ASP A 174 -10.67 -16.09 8.91
C ASP A 174 -10.39 -14.83 9.74
N PRO A 175 -11.37 -13.93 9.94
CA PRO A 175 -11.14 -12.67 10.64
C PRO A 175 -10.79 -12.88 12.10
N HIS A 176 -9.91 -12.02 12.64
CA HIS A 176 -9.57 -12.08 14.06
C HIS A 176 -10.73 -11.53 14.89
N LYS A 177 -11.29 -12.36 15.77
CA LYS A 177 -12.32 -11.98 16.73
C LYS A 177 -11.86 -12.33 18.14
N PRO A 178 -12.13 -11.48 19.17
CA PRO A 178 -11.70 -11.73 20.54
C PRO A 178 -12.14 -13.09 21.11
N ASP A 179 -13.32 -13.56 20.71
CA ASP A 179 -13.95 -14.79 21.24
C ASP A 179 -13.31 -16.11 20.74
N ARG A 180 -12.16 -16.03 20.05
CA ARG A 180 -11.48 -17.15 19.38
C ARG A 180 -10.10 -17.48 19.96
N GLN A 181 -9.84 -17.11 21.22
CA GLN A 181 -8.66 -17.59 21.97
C GLN A 181 -8.97 -18.86 22.76
#